data_AF-A0A6C0J031-F1
#
_entry.id   AF-A0A6C0J031-F1
#
_cell.length_a   1.000
_cell.length_b   1.000
_cell.length_c   1.000
_cell.angle_alpha   90.00
_cell.angle_beta   90.00
_cell.angle_gamma   90.00
#
_symmetry.space_group_name_H-M   'P 1'
#
loop_
_entity.id
_entity.type
_entity.pdbx_description
1 polymer ?
#
loop_
_entity_poly.entity_id
_entity_poly.type
_entity_poly.pdbx_seq_one_letter_code
_entity_poly.pdbx_strand_id
1 'polypeptide(L)'
;MGKNIYFKDHPDFTPNMTPIEMFSIGIMGGSYFREIHSPISGKIFKNRFKKYAFLKNIPKEKYKGVEYNKEINKYKVKVGTSYKFWCEHGWIKEDIDPYGWIEWYINFYYGRRTDDDLRQIRRWKNIAGERGRFKLQLQRMINENRKGLAIKDISPKLRQILLHWGYDSSRMRKIV
;
A
#
# COMPACT_ATOMS: atom_id res chain seq x y z
N MET A 1 -8.57 -10.31 15.29
CA MET A 1 -7.35 -10.01 14.49
C MET A 1 -7.63 -8.85 13.54
N GLY A 2 -6.70 -7.98 13.16
CA GLY A 2 -5.25 -7.99 13.43
C GLY A 2 -4.82 -6.90 14.41
N LYS A 3 -4.03 -7.31 15.41
CA LYS A 3 -3.17 -6.41 16.17
C LYS A 3 -2.17 -5.79 15.19
N ASN A 4 -1.59 -4.64 15.53
CA ASN A 4 -0.46 -4.09 14.77
C ASN A 4 0.60 -5.18 14.57
N ILE A 5 1.23 -5.17 13.40
CA ILE A 5 2.39 -6.00 13.09
C ILE A 5 3.59 -5.27 13.72
N TYR A 6 4.40 -6.01 14.47
CA TYR A 6 5.58 -5.47 15.15
C TYR A 6 6.84 -6.10 14.58
N PHE A 7 7.85 -5.27 14.34
CA PHE A 7 9.18 -5.69 13.90
C PHE A 7 10.18 -5.30 14.99
N LYS A 8 10.93 -6.28 15.52
CA LYS A 8 11.82 -6.07 16.68
C LYS A 8 12.87 -4.98 16.43
N ASP A 9 13.38 -4.91 15.22
CA ASP A 9 14.40 -3.98 14.75
C ASP A 9 13.85 -2.62 14.31
N HIS A 10 12.53 -2.52 14.11
CA HIS A 10 11.83 -1.28 13.77
C HIS A 10 10.51 -1.18 14.55
N PRO A 11 10.56 -1.01 15.88
CA PRO A 11 9.38 -1.09 16.75
C PRO A 11 8.34 0.01 16.49
N ASP A 12 8.75 1.10 15.84
CA ASP A 12 7.90 2.23 15.48
C ASP A 12 7.32 2.15 14.06
N PHE A 13 7.61 1.07 13.34
CA PHE A 13 6.95 0.70 12.09
C PHE A 13 5.88 -0.34 12.38
N THR A 14 4.63 0.12 12.51
CA THR A 14 3.51 -0.72 12.97
C THR A 14 2.36 -0.75 11.96
N PRO A 15 2.56 -1.26 10.73
CA PRO A 15 1.45 -1.52 9.82
C PRO A 15 0.50 -2.54 10.46
N ASN A 16 -0.76 -2.56 10.03
CA ASN A 16 -1.77 -3.49 10.57
C ASN A 16 -2.36 -4.41 9.50
N MET A 17 -1.65 -4.55 8.37
CA MET A 17 -2.02 -5.38 7.23
C MET A 17 -0.81 -6.10 6.68
N THR A 18 -0.90 -7.42 6.57
CA THR A 18 0.11 -8.25 5.91
C THR A 18 0.03 -8.10 4.39
N PRO A 19 1.10 -8.43 3.65
CA PRO A 19 1.05 -8.51 2.19
C PRO A 19 -0.08 -9.41 1.67
N ILE A 20 -0.28 -10.57 2.30
CA ILE A 20 -1.32 -11.53 1.91
C ILE A 20 -2.69 -10.88 2.02
N GLU A 21 -2.98 -10.22 3.15
CA GLU A 21 -4.26 -9.55 3.37
C GLU A 21 -4.46 -8.41 2.37
N MET A 22 -3.43 -7.59 2.09
CA MET A 22 -3.51 -6.48 1.13
C MET A 22 -3.96 -6.97 -0.25
N PHE A 23 -3.30 -7.96 -0.82
CA PHE A 23 -3.67 -8.51 -2.13
C PHE A 23 -4.99 -9.28 -2.08
N SER A 24 -5.31 -9.96 -0.98
CA SER A 24 -6.54 -10.72 -0.84
C SER A 24 -7.79 -9.84 -0.88
N ILE A 25 -7.75 -8.67 -0.25
CA ILE A 25 -8.90 -7.74 -0.24
C ILE A 25 -8.93 -6.77 -1.43
N GLY A 26 -7.86 -6.73 -2.23
CA GLY A 26 -7.80 -5.98 -3.47
C GLY A 26 -7.12 -4.61 -3.35
N ILE A 27 -6.00 -4.47 -4.04
CA ILE A 27 -5.19 -3.25 -4.13
C ILE A 27 -4.72 -3.02 -5.58
N MET A 28 -4.34 -1.77 -5.88
CA MET A 28 -3.68 -1.39 -7.14
C MET A 28 -4.41 -1.83 -8.41
N GLY A 29 -5.74 -1.93 -8.34
CA GLY A 29 -6.60 -2.28 -9.46
C GLY A 29 -6.29 -3.61 -10.11
N GLY A 30 -5.69 -4.55 -9.35
CA GLY A 30 -5.35 -5.87 -9.86
C GLY A 30 -4.08 -5.96 -10.71
N SER A 31 -3.45 -4.83 -11.04
CA SER A 31 -2.36 -4.75 -12.02
C SER A 31 -1.05 -4.29 -11.40
N TYR A 32 -0.81 -4.63 -10.12
CA TYR A 32 0.41 -4.22 -9.43
C TYR A 32 1.67 -4.80 -10.08
N PHE A 33 1.69 -6.11 -10.36
CA PHE A 33 2.82 -6.80 -10.99
C PHE A 33 2.70 -6.92 -12.52
N ARG A 34 2.04 -5.93 -13.16
CA ARG A 34 2.08 -5.79 -14.63
C ARG A 34 3.50 -5.53 -15.12
N GLU A 35 3.74 -5.70 -16.41
CA GLU A 35 5.00 -5.27 -17.02
C GLU A 35 5.17 -3.75 -16.89
N ILE A 36 6.34 -3.30 -16.44
CA ILE A 36 6.68 -1.89 -16.30
C ILE A 36 8.00 -1.59 -17.00
N HIS A 37 8.06 -0.43 -17.62
CA HIS A 37 9.24 0.09 -18.30
C HIS A 37 9.75 1.28 -17.49
N SER A 38 11.01 1.22 -17.07
CA SER A 38 11.65 2.34 -16.40
C SER A 38 11.80 3.53 -17.33
N PRO A 39 11.25 4.71 -16.99
CA PRO A 39 11.54 5.93 -17.74
C PRO A 39 12.94 6.49 -17.45
N ILE A 40 13.65 5.98 -16.43
CA ILE A 40 14.98 6.45 -16.03
C ILE A 40 16.07 5.55 -16.60
N SER A 41 15.96 4.23 -16.38
CA SER A 41 17.01 3.27 -16.78
C SER A 41 16.70 2.53 -18.09
N GLY A 42 15.49 2.66 -18.63
CA GLY A 42 15.03 1.87 -19.79
C GLY A 42 14.82 0.38 -19.49
N LYS A 43 15.10 -0.09 -18.26
CA LYS A 43 14.91 -1.50 -17.87
C LYS A 43 13.44 -1.89 -17.94
N ILE A 44 13.20 -3.14 -18.36
CA ILE A 44 11.87 -3.76 -18.38
C ILE A 44 11.78 -4.73 -17.20
N PHE A 45 10.79 -4.54 -16.34
CA PHE A 45 10.49 -5.45 -15.24
C PHE A 45 9.17 -6.16 -15.53
N LYS A 46 9.22 -7.50 -15.54
CA LYS A 46 8.06 -8.37 -15.80
C LYS A 46 8.11 -9.63 -14.95
N ASN A 47 6.96 -10.29 -14.78
CA ASN A 47 6.83 -11.55 -14.05
C ASN A 47 7.35 -11.53 -12.60
N ARG A 48 7.45 -10.34 -11.99
CA ARG A 48 8.02 -10.17 -10.64
C ARG A 48 7.23 -10.92 -9.57
N PHE A 49 5.92 -11.08 -9.77
CA PHE A 49 5.04 -11.87 -8.91
C PHE A 49 5.51 -13.32 -8.68
N LYS A 50 6.31 -13.90 -9.58
CA LYS A 50 6.84 -15.29 -9.43
C LYS A 50 7.71 -15.47 -8.19
N LYS A 51 8.28 -14.38 -7.65
CA LYS A 51 9.09 -14.38 -6.43
C LYS A 51 8.27 -14.66 -5.16
N TYR A 52 6.94 -14.48 -5.22
CA TYR A 52 6.09 -14.42 -4.03
C TYR A 52 5.13 -15.60 -3.98
N ALA A 53 5.53 -16.64 -3.23
CA ALA A 53 4.74 -17.88 -3.10
C ALA A 53 3.32 -17.63 -2.57
N PHE A 54 3.13 -16.64 -1.69
CA PHE A 54 1.81 -16.33 -1.12
C PHE A 54 0.76 -15.91 -2.17
N LEU A 55 1.19 -15.39 -3.32
CA LEU A 55 0.29 -15.00 -4.40
C LEU A 55 -0.35 -16.22 -5.08
N LYS A 56 0.20 -17.44 -4.92
CA LYS A 56 -0.36 -18.66 -5.52
C LYS A 56 -1.79 -18.94 -5.05
N ASN A 57 -2.13 -18.51 -3.84
CA ASN A 57 -3.46 -18.68 -3.23
C ASN A 57 -4.38 -17.46 -3.44
N ILE A 58 -3.96 -16.49 -4.26
CA ILE A 58 -4.73 -15.28 -4.57
C ILE A 58 -5.15 -15.33 -6.04
N PRO A 59 -6.39 -14.96 -6.40
CA PRO A 59 -6.80 -14.89 -7.79
C PRO A 59 -5.88 -13.96 -8.61
N LYS A 60 -5.45 -14.44 -9.79
CA LYS A 60 -4.40 -13.81 -10.61
C LYS A 60 -4.75 -12.38 -11.04
N GLU A 61 -6.03 -12.13 -11.29
CA GLU A 61 -6.60 -10.82 -11.62
C GLU A 61 -6.38 -9.78 -10.52
N LYS A 62 -6.14 -10.19 -9.26
CA LYS A 62 -5.87 -9.26 -8.15
C LYS A 62 -4.43 -8.74 -8.09
N TYR A 63 -3.51 -9.29 -8.87
CA TYR A 63 -2.11 -8.86 -8.80
C TYR A 63 -1.35 -8.79 -10.12
N LYS A 64 -1.79 -9.47 -11.19
CA LYS A 64 -1.10 -9.48 -12.48
C LYS A 64 -2.01 -9.19 -13.69
N GLY A 65 -3.11 -8.47 -13.48
CA GLY A 65 -3.88 -7.90 -14.58
C GLY A 65 -3.04 -6.93 -15.42
N VAL A 66 -3.34 -6.81 -16.71
CA VAL A 66 -2.64 -5.90 -17.63
C VAL A 66 -3.09 -4.46 -17.35
N GLU A 67 -4.39 -4.25 -17.27
CA GLU A 67 -5.00 -2.95 -17.05
C GLU A 67 -5.45 -2.73 -15.61
N TYR A 68 -5.47 -1.47 -15.17
CA TYR A 68 -5.94 -1.11 -13.85
C TYR A 68 -7.48 -1.13 -13.82
N ASN A 69 -8.06 -2.06 -13.06
CA ASN A 69 -9.49 -2.12 -12.81
C ASN A 69 -9.82 -1.68 -11.38
N LYS A 70 -10.43 -0.49 -11.23
CA LYS A 70 -10.80 0.05 -9.90
C LYS A 70 -11.78 -0.84 -9.14
N GLU A 71 -12.58 -1.66 -9.82
CA GLU A 71 -13.57 -2.55 -9.18
C GLU A 71 -12.90 -3.68 -8.39
N ILE A 72 -11.63 -3.97 -8.67
CA ILE A 72 -10.83 -4.94 -7.91
C ILE A 72 -10.42 -4.36 -6.54
N ASN A 73 -10.31 -3.04 -6.41
CA ASN A 73 -9.93 -2.42 -5.15
C ASN A 73 -11.04 -2.57 -4.10
N LYS A 74 -10.66 -2.82 -2.84
CA LYS A 74 -11.60 -2.89 -1.70
C LYS A 74 -12.61 -1.74 -1.66
N TYR A 75 -12.14 -0.51 -1.92
CA TYR A 75 -12.97 0.70 -1.87
C TYR A 75 -13.45 1.19 -3.23
N LYS A 76 -13.29 0.39 -4.31
CA LYS A 76 -13.79 0.67 -5.67
C LYS A 76 -13.38 2.03 -6.26
N VAL A 77 -12.22 2.55 -5.84
CA VAL A 77 -11.68 3.84 -6.30
C VAL A 77 -10.25 3.69 -6.78
N LYS A 78 -9.89 4.45 -7.82
CA LYS A 78 -8.49 4.59 -8.28
C LYS A 78 -7.80 5.69 -7.49
N VAL A 79 -6.65 5.37 -6.90
CA VAL A 79 -5.81 6.29 -6.13
C VAL A 79 -4.33 6.02 -6.39
N GLY A 80 -3.48 6.96 -6.00
CA GLY A 80 -2.03 6.92 -6.24
C GLY A 80 -1.62 7.68 -7.49
N THR A 81 -0.31 7.86 -7.64
CA THR A 81 0.33 8.50 -8.79
C THR A 81 0.93 7.44 -9.72
N SER A 82 1.34 7.85 -10.93
CA SER A 82 1.90 6.95 -11.94
C SER A 82 3.26 6.40 -11.54
N TYR A 83 3.66 5.26 -12.13
CA TYR A 83 5.01 4.70 -11.96
C TYR A 83 6.09 5.74 -12.34
N LYS A 84 5.91 6.42 -13.47
CA LYS A 84 6.78 7.50 -13.93
C LYS A 84 6.97 8.60 -12.87
N PHE A 85 5.88 9.06 -12.27
CA PHE A 85 5.94 10.06 -11.20
C PHE A 85 6.80 9.59 -10.02
N TRP A 86 6.66 8.32 -9.62
CA TRP A 86 7.47 7.76 -8.54
C TRP A 86 8.96 7.65 -8.89
N CYS A 87 9.28 7.29 -10.14
CA CYS A 87 10.65 7.30 -10.64
C CYS A 87 11.25 8.72 -10.58
N GLU A 88 10.55 9.72 -11.14
CA GLU A 88 11.01 11.12 -11.20
C GLU A 88 11.27 11.74 -9.82
N HIS A 89 10.55 11.30 -8.79
CA HIS A 89 10.75 11.76 -7.41
C HIS A 89 11.82 10.97 -6.64
N GLY A 90 12.55 10.06 -7.30
CA GLY A 90 13.54 9.20 -6.64
C GLY A 90 12.93 8.27 -5.59
N TRP A 91 11.64 7.90 -5.74
CA TRP A 91 10.94 7.09 -4.75
C TRP A 91 11.07 5.58 -4.97
N ILE A 92 11.64 5.17 -6.11
CA ILE A 92 11.87 3.79 -6.51
C ILE A 92 13.37 3.54 -6.59
N LYS A 93 13.85 2.51 -5.89
CA LYS A 93 15.21 1.97 -6.06
C LYS A 93 15.12 0.75 -6.96
N GLU A 94 15.32 0.93 -8.26
CA GLU A 94 15.05 -0.09 -9.28
C GLU A 94 15.92 -1.35 -9.15
N ASP A 95 17.13 -1.22 -8.59
CA ASP A 95 18.03 -2.35 -8.35
C ASP A 95 17.63 -3.18 -7.13
N ILE A 96 16.74 -2.66 -6.27
CA ILE A 96 16.23 -3.36 -5.07
C ILE A 96 14.76 -3.78 -5.31
N ASP A 97 13.87 -2.79 -5.38
CA ASP A 97 12.42 -2.92 -5.45
C ASP A 97 11.86 -2.08 -6.61
N PRO A 98 11.94 -2.57 -7.86
CA PRO A 98 11.48 -1.83 -9.04
C PRO A 98 9.99 -1.53 -9.04
N TYR A 99 9.16 -2.24 -8.27
CA TYR A 99 7.73 -1.90 -8.12
C TYR A 99 7.46 -0.96 -6.93
N GLY A 100 8.51 -0.47 -6.27
CA GLY A 100 8.43 0.57 -5.24
C GLY A 100 7.92 0.08 -3.89
N TRP A 101 7.16 0.94 -3.20
CA TRP A 101 6.78 0.76 -1.78
C TRP A 101 6.15 -0.60 -1.44
N ILE A 102 5.19 -1.09 -2.23
CA ILE A 102 4.50 -2.35 -1.90
C ILE A 102 5.45 -3.54 -2.06
N GLU A 103 6.32 -3.56 -3.07
CA GLU A 103 7.35 -4.60 -3.24
C GLU A 103 8.37 -4.56 -2.09
N TRP A 104 8.83 -3.36 -1.73
CA TRP A 104 9.66 -3.17 -0.55
C TRP A 104 8.97 -3.73 0.70
N TYR A 105 7.69 -3.41 0.91
CA TYR A 105 6.95 -3.87 2.09
C TYR A 105 6.77 -5.39 2.11
N ILE A 106 6.49 -6.02 0.97
CA ILE A 106 6.44 -7.49 0.85
C ILE A 106 7.76 -8.08 1.34
N ASN A 107 8.87 -7.63 0.75
CA ASN A 107 10.18 -8.18 1.05
C ASN A 107 10.60 -7.92 2.50
N PHE A 108 10.35 -6.71 3.02
CA PHE A 108 10.60 -6.34 4.41
C PHE A 108 9.79 -7.21 5.40
N TYR A 109 8.51 -7.42 5.11
CA TYR A 109 7.63 -8.26 5.91
C TYR A 109 8.14 -9.71 6.00
N TYR A 110 8.69 -10.26 4.91
CA TYR A 110 9.30 -11.58 4.88
C TYR A 110 10.78 -11.62 5.33
N GLY A 111 11.27 -10.56 5.97
CA GLY A 111 12.56 -10.56 6.66
C GLY A 111 13.74 -9.97 5.88
N ARG A 112 13.56 -9.52 4.63
CA ARG A 112 14.64 -8.81 3.92
C ARG A 112 14.92 -7.48 4.63
N ARG A 113 16.19 -7.12 4.75
CA ARG A 113 16.65 -5.79 5.20
C ARG A 113 17.61 -5.18 4.20
N THR A 114 17.50 -3.87 4.03
CA THR A 114 18.33 -3.07 3.08
C THR A 114 18.57 -1.65 3.58
N ASP A 115 19.51 -0.97 2.93
CA ASP A 115 19.78 0.45 3.14
C ASP A 115 18.55 1.38 2.90
N ASP A 116 17.52 0.90 2.20
CA ASP A 116 16.31 1.66 1.89
C ASP A 116 15.26 1.66 3.02
N ASP A 117 15.44 0.81 4.03
CA ASP A 117 14.40 0.52 5.03
C ASP A 117 14.02 1.77 5.82
N LEU A 118 15.01 2.53 6.28
CA LEU A 118 14.79 3.78 7.03
C LEU A 118 13.99 4.80 6.21
N ARG A 119 14.27 4.91 4.90
CA ARG A 119 13.57 5.83 4.01
C ARG A 119 12.10 5.41 3.86
N GLN A 120 11.84 4.13 3.63
CA GLN A 120 10.50 3.61 3.41
C GLN A 120 9.65 3.65 4.69
N ILE A 121 10.22 3.27 5.83
CA ILE A 121 9.57 3.40 7.14
C ILE A 121 9.21 4.86 7.44
N ARG A 122 10.13 5.80 7.17
CA ARG A 122 9.84 7.24 7.33
C ARG A 122 8.67 7.70 6.46
N ARG A 123 8.59 7.25 5.20
CA ARG A 123 7.46 7.57 4.31
C ARG A 123 6.15 7.01 4.85
N TRP A 124 6.16 5.77 5.34
CA TRP A 124 4.99 5.18 5.99
C TRP A 124 4.54 5.98 7.20
N LYS A 125 5.47 6.37 8.09
CA LYS A 125 5.15 7.19 9.28
C LYS A 125 4.45 8.48 8.90
N ASN A 126 4.92 9.15 7.86
CA ASN A 126 4.35 10.40 7.35
C ASN A 126 2.96 10.21 6.69
N ILE A 127 2.56 8.98 6.36
CA ILE A 127 1.31 8.69 5.65
C ILE A 127 0.28 8.03 6.57
N ALA A 128 0.65 6.90 7.18
CA ALA A 128 -0.23 6.01 7.94
C ALA A 128 0.21 5.81 9.40
N GLY A 129 1.40 6.28 9.78
CA GLY A 129 1.85 6.27 11.17
C GLY A 129 0.99 7.15 12.10
N GLU A 130 1.35 7.21 13.37
CA GLU A 130 0.61 7.99 14.39
C GLU A 130 0.33 9.43 13.96
N ARG A 131 1.36 10.11 13.44
CA ARG A 131 1.27 11.49 12.90
C ARG A 131 1.10 11.53 11.38
N GLY A 132 0.67 10.42 10.77
CA GLY A 132 0.56 10.27 9.33
C GLY A 132 -0.53 11.17 8.75
N ARG A 133 -0.18 11.97 7.74
CA ARG A 133 -1.06 13.00 7.18
C ARG A 133 -2.40 12.44 6.70
N PHE A 134 -2.41 11.27 6.05
CA PHE A 134 -3.63 10.68 5.50
C PHE A 134 -4.46 9.97 6.57
N LYS A 135 -3.81 9.39 7.59
CA LYS A 135 -4.51 8.84 8.76
C LYS A 135 -5.19 9.95 9.55
N LEU A 136 -4.49 11.04 9.85
CA LEU A 136 -5.04 12.20 10.56
C LEU A 136 -6.15 12.88 9.76
N GLN A 137 -5.97 13.05 8.45
CA GLN A 137 -7.00 13.61 7.58
C GLN A 137 -8.28 12.76 7.61
N LEU A 138 -8.17 11.43 7.51
CA LEU A 138 -9.32 10.54 7.59
C LEU A 138 -9.98 10.60 8.98
N GLN A 139 -9.19 10.61 10.07
CA GLN A 139 -9.71 10.71 11.43
C GLN A 139 -10.48 12.01 11.64
N ARG A 140 -9.98 13.14 11.15
CA ARG A 140 -10.67 14.43 11.19
C ARG A 140 -12.02 14.34 10.48
N MET A 141 -12.06 13.78 9.27
CA MET A 141 -13.32 13.59 8.52
C MET A 141 -14.32 12.67 9.25
N ILE A 142 -13.84 11.67 9.99
CA ILE A 142 -14.69 10.80 10.82
C ILE A 142 -15.26 11.57 12.01
N ASN A 143 -14.42 12.37 12.69
CA ASN A 143 -14.84 13.16 13.85
C ASN A 143 -15.85 14.25 13.47
N GLU A 144 -15.60 14.92 12.35
CA GLU A 144 -16.41 15.99 11.78
C GLU A 144 -17.56 15.47 10.91
N ASN A 145 -18.01 14.21 11.03
CA ASN A 145 -19.03 13.63 10.14
C ASN A 145 -20.42 14.32 10.27
N ARG A 146 -20.54 15.55 9.78
CA ARG A 146 -21.74 16.40 9.85
C ARG A 146 -22.84 15.89 8.94
N LYS A 147 -22.47 15.11 7.92
CA LYS A 147 -23.39 14.57 6.91
C LYS A 147 -24.11 13.30 7.37
N GLY A 148 -23.84 12.78 8.56
CA GLY A 148 -24.46 11.56 9.08
C GLY A 148 -24.15 10.30 8.28
N LEU A 149 -23.06 10.29 7.48
CA LEU A 149 -22.68 9.12 6.70
C LEU A 149 -22.28 7.97 7.62
N ALA A 150 -22.52 6.72 7.21
CA ALA A 150 -21.92 5.60 7.92
C ALA A 150 -20.38 5.72 7.87
N ILE A 151 -19.70 5.52 9.00
CA ILE A 151 -18.25 5.76 9.13
C ILE A 151 -17.45 5.07 8.02
N LYS A 152 -17.82 3.83 7.67
CA LYS A 152 -17.17 3.03 6.62
C LYS A 152 -17.17 3.71 5.24
N ASP A 153 -18.13 4.58 4.97
CA ASP A 153 -18.34 5.25 3.68
C ASP A 153 -17.67 6.63 3.63
N ILE A 154 -17.08 7.10 4.74
CA ILE A 154 -16.31 8.34 4.78
C ILE A 154 -15.00 8.17 4.01
N SER A 155 -14.85 8.96 2.94
CA SER A 155 -13.66 9.07 2.07
C SER A 155 -13.07 7.74 1.60
N PRO A 156 -13.74 7.00 0.70
CA PRO A 156 -13.22 5.77 0.11
C PRO A 156 -11.81 5.93 -0.49
N LYS A 157 -11.50 7.12 -1.01
CA LYS A 157 -10.17 7.48 -1.54
C LYS A 157 -9.09 7.43 -0.46
N LEU A 158 -9.26 8.10 0.69
CA LEU A 158 -8.26 8.05 1.77
C LEU A 158 -8.12 6.64 2.34
N ARG A 159 -9.22 5.91 2.44
CA ARG A 159 -9.22 4.52 2.91
C ARG A 159 -8.42 3.61 1.96
N GLN A 160 -8.57 3.77 0.65
CA GLN A 160 -7.79 3.03 -0.34
C GLN A 160 -6.30 3.45 -0.32
N ILE A 161 -6.00 4.74 -0.14
CA ILE A 161 -4.62 5.21 -0.01
C ILE A 161 -3.96 4.55 1.19
N LEU A 162 -4.59 4.61 2.37
CA LEU A 162 -4.06 3.97 3.59
C LEU A 162 -3.87 2.46 3.40
N LEU A 163 -4.80 1.80 2.72
CA LEU A 163 -4.68 0.38 2.39
C LEU A 163 -3.44 0.09 1.52
N HIS A 164 -3.12 0.91 0.52
CA HIS A 164 -1.89 0.77 -0.26
C HIS A 164 -0.62 0.93 0.60
N TRP A 165 -0.72 1.61 1.73
CA TRP A 165 0.34 1.80 2.73
C TRP A 165 0.28 0.77 3.88
N GLY A 166 -0.41 -0.35 3.71
CA GLY A 166 -0.46 -1.41 4.72
C GLY A 166 -1.25 -1.03 5.98
N TYR A 167 -2.24 -0.13 5.84
CA TYR A 167 -3.10 0.31 6.93
C TYR A 167 -4.59 0.08 6.63
N ASP A 168 -5.23 -0.83 7.35
CA ASP A 168 -6.68 -1.00 7.34
C ASP A 168 -7.34 0.04 8.24
N SER A 169 -8.07 0.94 7.59
CA SER A 169 -8.84 2.01 8.23
C SER A 169 -10.26 1.60 8.62
N SER A 170 -10.68 0.35 8.35
CA SER A 170 -12.06 -0.13 8.57
C SER A 170 -12.52 0.01 10.04
N ARG A 171 -11.58 -0.01 10.97
CA ARG A 171 -11.83 0.05 12.42
C ARG A 171 -11.74 1.45 13.01
N MET A 172 -11.38 2.46 12.22
CA MET A 172 -11.36 3.83 12.72
C MET A 172 -12.76 4.25 13.16
N ARG A 173 -12.86 4.87 14.33
CA ARG A 173 -14.10 5.35 14.96
C ARG A 173 -13.96 6.83 15.30
N LYS A 174 -15.08 7.47 15.64
CA LYS A 174 -15.06 8.80 16.23
C LYS A 174 -14.27 8.73 17.54
N ILE A 175 -13.32 9.65 17.71
CA ILE A 175 -12.62 9.87 18.98
C ILE A 175 -13.35 11.05 19.61
N VAL A 176 -13.91 10.82 20.81
CA VAL A 176 -14.59 11.84 21.62
C VAL A 176 -13.55 12.49 22.51
#